data_AF-A0A6S7L7G8-F1
#
_entry.id   AF-A0A6S7L7G8-F1
#
_cell.length_a   1.000
_cell.length_b   1.000
_cell.length_c   1.000
_cell.angle_alpha   90.00
_cell.angle_beta   90.00
_cell.angle_gamma   90.00
#
_symmetry.space_group_name_H-M   'P 1'
#
loop_
_entity.id
_entity.type
_entity.pdbx_description
1 polymer ?
#
loop_
_entity_poly.entity_id
_entity_poly.type
_entity_poly.pdbx_seq_one_letter_code
_entity_poly.pdbx_strand_id
1 'polypeptide(L)'
;MFNEYFASIFTSDSDSNCERQDHSQVITIDNNALSEEEVMAVIINLDSNKARGPDNIPARLLKETAMQITPSLCALFNKSLRVGVLPSVWKLANVVPVHKHGEKTYVENYRPISLLSLISKVLKRCIFNNIKYHVYELINPCQNGFMPGKSCITQLIEVLEQIGRELDRGKQIDVLYLDMSKAFDRISHAELIHRVREFGFGGSVLDWFNSYLTNRYQQTTVLEATSKPLPVTLGVPQGSILGSLLFLLYENHLSNAVTNSNIATFADNTKIFKTINSISDAAALQCDLSKFEKGSTNGNLELNASKCKVLRVT
;
A
#
# COMPACT_ATOMS: atom_id res chain seq x y z
N MET A 1 -8.62 -12.10 -21.44
CA MET A 1 -9.69 -11.48 -20.63
C MET A 1 -9.21 -10.97 -19.26
N PHE A 2 -9.10 -11.78 -18.19
CA PHE A 2 -8.71 -11.26 -16.86
C PHE A 2 -7.35 -10.54 -16.86
N ASN A 3 -6.32 -11.14 -17.46
CA ASN A 3 -4.98 -10.53 -17.46
C ASN A 3 -4.95 -9.20 -18.20
N GLU A 4 -5.66 -9.11 -19.33
CA GLU A 4 -5.78 -7.87 -20.12
C GLU A 4 -6.57 -6.81 -19.36
N TYR A 5 -7.68 -7.19 -18.69
CA TYR A 5 -8.46 -6.27 -17.87
C TYR A 5 -7.65 -5.75 -16.67
N PHE A 6 -6.92 -6.62 -15.96
CA PHE A 6 -6.08 -6.16 -14.85
C PHE A 6 -4.91 -5.31 -15.34
N ALA A 7 -4.31 -5.63 -16.49
CA ALA A 7 -3.25 -4.82 -17.08
C ALA A 7 -3.76 -3.47 -17.60
N SER A 8 -5.00 -3.38 -18.09
CA SER A 8 -5.57 -2.13 -18.58
C SER A 8 -5.87 -1.12 -17.47
N ILE A 9 -5.83 -1.52 -16.20
CA ILE A 9 -5.95 -0.61 -15.06
C ILE A 9 -4.70 0.28 -14.95
N PHE A 10 -3.55 -0.18 -15.47
CA PHE A 10 -2.28 0.54 -15.39
C PHE A 10 -2.13 1.65 -16.46
N THR A 11 -3.23 2.23 -16.94
CA THR A 11 -3.22 3.26 -18.00
C THR A 11 -2.30 4.43 -17.66
N SER A 12 -1.52 4.82 -18.67
CA SER A 12 -0.32 5.64 -18.64
C SER A 12 -0.42 6.95 -17.84
N ASP A 13 0.67 7.23 -17.11
CA ASP A 13 0.98 8.55 -16.55
C ASP A 13 0.87 9.62 -17.65
N SER A 14 0.07 10.66 -17.43
CA SER A 14 0.38 11.97 -17.97
C SER A 14 1.49 12.52 -17.10
N ASP A 15 2.67 12.79 -17.68
CA ASP A 15 3.81 13.39 -16.99
C ASP A 15 3.37 14.68 -16.27
N SER A 16 3.02 14.55 -14.99
CA SER A 16 2.73 15.69 -14.14
C SER A 16 4.07 16.28 -13.71
N ASN A 17 4.54 17.24 -14.49
CA ASN A 17 5.58 18.19 -14.06
C ASN A 17 5.04 19.00 -12.88
N CYS A 18 5.13 18.45 -11.67
CA CYS A 18 4.92 19.18 -10.44
C CYS A 18 6.27 19.74 -9.97
N GLU A 19 6.35 21.06 -9.78
CA GLU A 19 7.54 21.74 -9.27
C GLU A 19 7.96 21.13 -7.92
N ARG A 20 9.17 20.57 -7.89
CA ARG A 20 9.66 19.72 -6.80
C ARG A 20 10.45 20.56 -5.81
N GLN A 21 9.93 20.74 -4.60
CA GLN A 21 10.68 21.36 -3.51
C GLN A 21 11.41 20.28 -2.71
N ASP A 22 12.75 20.28 -2.78
CA ASP A 22 13.61 19.52 -1.87
C ASP A 22 13.58 20.21 -0.49
N HIS A 23 12.78 19.67 0.43
CA HIS A 23 12.84 20.02 1.84
C HIS A 23 13.48 18.88 2.65
N SER A 24 14.79 19.01 2.82
CA SER A 24 15.65 18.70 3.97
C SER A 24 15.23 17.63 5.00
N GLN A 25 15.79 16.43 4.88
CA GLN A 25 16.74 15.79 5.81
C GLN A 25 16.95 14.37 5.29
N VAL A 26 18.09 14.09 4.67
CA VAL A 26 18.45 12.71 4.28
C VAL A 26 18.75 11.95 5.57
N ILE A 27 17.72 11.38 6.18
CA ILE A 27 17.94 10.22 7.02
C ILE A 27 18.40 9.16 6.03
N THR A 28 19.64 8.69 6.15
CA THR A 28 20.03 7.46 5.46
C THR A 28 19.68 6.37 6.44
N ILE A 29 18.56 5.69 6.23
CA ILE A 29 18.31 4.41 6.92
C ILE A 29 19.31 3.43 6.32
N ASP A 30 20.54 3.51 6.81
CA ASP A 30 21.66 2.78 6.27
C ASP A 30 21.43 1.30 6.57
N ASN A 31 21.56 0.51 5.51
CA ASN A 31 21.24 -0.91 5.48
C ASN A 31 22.01 -1.68 6.55
N ASN A 32 21.38 -2.01 7.67
CA ASN A 32 21.85 -3.11 8.49
C ASN A 32 21.79 -4.38 7.63
N ALA A 33 22.96 -4.99 7.40
CA ALA A 33 23.04 -6.27 6.72
C ALA A 33 22.15 -7.28 7.46
N LEU A 34 21.36 -8.05 6.70
CA LEU A 34 20.51 -9.08 7.26
C LEU A 34 21.38 -10.16 7.91
N SER A 35 20.98 -10.62 9.08
CA SER A 35 21.61 -11.75 9.76
C SER A 35 20.99 -13.09 9.29
N GLU A 36 21.74 -14.19 9.46
CA GLU A 36 21.19 -15.51 9.17
C GLU A 36 20.03 -15.86 10.10
N GLU A 37 20.08 -15.42 11.36
CA GLU A 37 19.01 -15.60 12.34
C GLU A 37 17.72 -14.89 11.91
N GLU A 38 17.81 -13.66 11.41
CA GLU A 38 16.66 -12.92 10.89
C GLU A 38 16.01 -13.63 9.71
N VAL A 39 16.83 -14.10 8.77
CA VAL A 39 16.35 -14.83 7.58
C VAL A 39 15.72 -16.16 8.00
N MET A 40 16.38 -16.92 8.87
CA MET A 40 15.88 -18.20 9.37
C MET A 40 14.56 -18.03 10.12
N ALA A 41 14.44 -17.01 10.98
CA ALA A 41 13.23 -16.71 11.72
C ALA A 41 12.05 -16.43 10.77
N VAL A 42 12.28 -15.73 9.67
CA VAL A 42 11.24 -15.50 8.66
C VAL A 42 10.85 -16.80 7.95
N ILE A 43 11.81 -17.65 7.59
CA ILE A 43 11.55 -18.92 6.90
C ILE A 43 10.74 -19.87 7.79
N ILE A 44 11.13 -20.06 9.05
CA ILE A 44 10.47 -20.98 9.99
C ILE A 44 9.03 -20.52 10.30
N ASN A 45 8.76 -19.21 10.28
CA ASN A 45 7.42 -18.65 10.50
C ASN A 45 6.55 -18.61 9.23
N LEU A 46 7.01 -19.14 8.09
CA LEU A 46 6.15 -19.28 6.91
C LEU A 46 4.97 -20.21 7.21
N ASP A 47 3.79 -19.87 6.69
CA ASP A 47 2.66 -20.78 6.67
C ASP A 47 2.96 -21.94 5.69
N SER A 48 2.95 -23.18 6.20
CA SER A 48 3.25 -24.37 5.40
C SER A 48 2.30 -24.56 4.22
N ASN A 49 1.08 -24.05 4.33
CA ASN A 49 0.03 -24.15 3.30
C ASN A 49 -0.01 -22.92 2.38
N LYS A 50 0.97 -22.02 2.47
CA LYS A 50 0.99 -20.82 1.64
C LYS A 50 1.02 -21.16 0.16
N ALA A 51 0.16 -20.48 -0.61
CA ALA A 51 0.10 -20.60 -2.05
C ALA A 51 1.46 -20.28 -2.71
N ARG A 52 1.78 -21.08 -3.73
CA ARG A 52 3.05 -21.03 -4.47
C ARG A 52 3.07 -19.83 -5.43
N GLY A 53 4.26 -19.30 -5.67
CA GLY A 53 4.49 -18.27 -6.68
C GLY A 53 4.80 -18.87 -8.06
N PRO A 54 5.30 -18.06 -9.00
CA PRO A 54 5.71 -18.52 -10.33
C PRO A 54 6.86 -19.55 -10.31
N ASP A 55 7.62 -19.61 -9.23
CA ASP A 55 8.71 -20.56 -9.01
C ASP A 55 8.24 -21.96 -8.58
N ASN A 56 6.96 -22.15 -8.27
CA ASN A 56 6.36 -23.40 -7.80
C ASN A 56 7.03 -24.02 -6.55
N ILE A 57 7.83 -23.26 -5.81
CA ILE A 57 8.48 -23.72 -4.59
C ILE A 57 7.45 -23.74 -3.45
N PRO A 58 7.20 -24.89 -2.79
CA PRO A 58 6.28 -24.95 -1.66
C PRO A 58 6.93 -24.41 -0.38
N ALA A 59 6.13 -23.77 0.49
CA ALA A 59 6.61 -23.23 1.76
C ALA A 59 7.21 -24.32 2.66
N ARG A 60 6.60 -25.51 2.66
CA ARG A 60 7.07 -26.67 3.42
C ARG A 60 8.52 -27.03 3.11
N LEU A 61 8.93 -27.00 1.84
CA LEU A 61 10.31 -27.29 1.45
C LEU A 61 11.27 -26.27 2.08
N LEU A 62 10.95 -24.98 1.99
CA LEU A 62 11.77 -23.93 2.59
C LEU A 62 11.92 -24.10 4.11
N LYS A 63 10.86 -24.53 4.80
CA LYS A 63 10.88 -24.77 6.25
C LYS A 63 11.72 -25.98 6.62
N GLU A 64 11.53 -27.10 5.93
CA GLU A 64 12.24 -28.36 6.21
C GLU A 64 13.74 -28.26 5.90
N THR A 65 14.13 -27.41 4.94
CA THR A 65 15.54 -27.18 4.59
C THR A 65 16.09 -25.86 5.12
N ALA A 66 15.42 -25.21 6.08
CA ALA A 66 15.73 -23.84 6.49
C ALA A 66 17.18 -23.68 6.95
N MET A 67 17.68 -24.63 7.76
CA MET A 67 19.05 -24.60 8.28
C MET A 67 20.11 -24.60 7.18
N GLN A 68 19.88 -25.35 6.09
CA GLN A 68 20.83 -25.51 5.00
C GLN A 68 20.77 -24.35 3.99
N ILE A 69 19.58 -23.82 3.72
CA ILE A 69 19.40 -22.78 2.69
C ILE A 69 19.63 -21.36 3.23
N THR A 70 19.46 -21.13 4.53
CA THR A 70 19.55 -19.80 5.16
C THR A 70 20.87 -19.09 4.85
N PRO A 71 22.06 -19.69 5.00
CA PRO A 71 23.32 -18.99 4.75
C PRO A 71 23.42 -18.47 3.31
N SER A 72 23.01 -19.29 2.34
CA SER A 72 23.01 -18.94 0.92
C SER A 72 21.99 -17.85 0.60
N LEU A 73 20.78 -17.93 1.18
CA LEU A 73 19.74 -16.92 1.00
C LEU A 73 20.14 -15.59 1.65
N CYS A 74 20.73 -15.61 2.84
CA CYS A 74 21.23 -14.44 3.53
C CYS A 74 22.30 -13.72 2.69
N ALA A 75 23.28 -14.46 2.16
CA ALA A 75 24.30 -13.90 1.28
C ALA A 75 23.69 -13.28 0.01
N LEU A 76 22.70 -13.95 -0.60
CA LEU A 76 21.98 -13.47 -1.79
C LEU A 76 21.18 -12.19 -1.48
N PHE A 77 20.46 -12.16 -0.36
CA PHE A 77 19.66 -11.04 0.07
C PHE A 77 20.51 -9.81 0.37
N ASN A 78 21.60 -9.99 1.11
CA ASN A 78 22.55 -8.91 1.37
C ASN A 78 23.21 -8.40 0.09
N LYS A 79 23.51 -9.28 -0.88
CA LYS A 79 24.00 -8.84 -2.21
C LYS A 79 22.94 -8.02 -2.95
N SER A 80 21.68 -8.47 -2.94
CA SER A 80 20.55 -7.75 -3.56
C SER A 80 20.38 -6.35 -2.96
N LEU A 81 20.42 -6.23 -1.62
CA LEU A 81 20.31 -4.97 -0.91
C LEU A 81 21.50 -4.04 -1.19
N ARG A 82 22.74 -4.53 -1.13
CA ARG A 82 23.94 -3.73 -1.41
C ARG A 82 23.97 -3.17 -2.83
N VAL A 83 23.56 -3.97 -3.81
CA VAL A 83 23.52 -3.55 -5.23
C VAL A 83 22.27 -2.71 -5.53
N GLY A 84 21.27 -2.70 -4.64
CA GLY A 84 20.01 -1.98 -4.87
C GLY A 84 19.13 -2.62 -5.94
N VAL A 85 19.22 -3.94 -6.16
CA VAL A 85 18.51 -4.63 -7.25
C VAL A 85 17.79 -5.87 -6.74
N LEU A 86 16.49 -5.94 -7.00
CA LEU A 86 15.69 -7.15 -6.85
C LEU A 86 15.93 -8.09 -8.04
N PRO A 87 16.29 -9.37 -7.83
CA PRO A 87 16.41 -10.35 -8.90
C PRO A 87 15.21 -10.38 -9.85
N SER A 88 15.47 -10.35 -11.16
CA SER A 88 14.45 -10.29 -12.22
C SER A 88 13.47 -11.46 -12.16
N VAL A 89 13.93 -12.66 -11.80
CA VAL A 89 13.10 -13.86 -11.59
C VAL A 89 12.01 -13.66 -10.52
N TRP A 90 12.19 -12.71 -9.60
CA TRP A 90 11.23 -12.38 -8.54
C TRP A 90 10.30 -11.20 -8.90
N LYS A 91 10.43 -10.65 -10.11
CA LYS A 91 9.59 -9.56 -10.63
C LYS A 91 8.36 -10.06 -11.41
N LEU A 92 8.21 -11.37 -11.56
CA LEU A 92 6.99 -12.02 -12.08
C LEU A 92 6.02 -12.35 -10.94
N ALA A 93 4.73 -12.13 -11.16
CA ALA A 93 3.65 -12.52 -10.26
C ALA A 93 2.60 -13.37 -10.98
N ASN A 94 2.11 -14.42 -10.29
CA ASN A 94 0.91 -15.13 -10.71
C ASN A 94 -0.30 -14.43 -10.06
N VAL A 95 -1.16 -13.82 -10.87
CA VAL A 95 -2.38 -13.16 -10.41
C VAL A 95 -3.51 -14.16 -10.39
N VAL A 96 -4.17 -14.29 -9.25
CA VAL A 96 -5.38 -15.11 -9.10
C VAL A 96 -6.57 -14.17 -8.93
N PRO A 97 -7.58 -14.22 -9.83
CA PRO A 97 -8.77 -13.42 -9.71
C PRO A 97 -9.64 -13.95 -8.57
N VAL A 98 -9.88 -13.13 -7.55
CA VAL A 98 -10.76 -13.46 -6.41
C VAL A 98 -12.03 -12.65 -6.50
N HIS A 99 -13.19 -13.31 -6.56
CA HIS A 99 -14.48 -12.64 -6.64
C HIS A 99 -14.71 -11.78 -5.38
N LYS A 100 -15.12 -10.52 -5.58
CA LYS A 100 -15.33 -9.54 -4.51
C LYS A 100 -16.81 -9.33 -4.20
N HIS A 101 -17.63 -9.08 -5.21
CA HIS A 101 -19.04 -8.70 -5.10
C HIS A 101 -19.71 -8.72 -6.48
N GLY A 102 -21.04 -8.56 -6.56
CA GLY A 102 -21.77 -8.48 -7.83
C GLY A 102 -21.75 -9.79 -8.63
N GLU A 103 -22.15 -9.73 -9.90
CA GLU A 103 -22.22 -10.91 -10.76
C GLU A 103 -20.83 -11.43 -11.15
N LYS A 104 -20.68 -12.76 -11.20
CA LYS A 104 -19.43 -13.46 -11.51
C LYS A 104 -19.03 -13.41 -12.99
N THR A 105 -19.93 -12.96 -13.86
CA THR A 105 -19.73 -12.80 -15.30
C THR A 105 -18.85 -11.59 -15.63
N TYR A 106 -18.85 -10.58 -14.76
CA TYR A 106 -18.14 -9.33 -14.94
C TYR A 106 -16.74 -9.38 -14.33
N VAL A 107 -15.71 -9.03 -15.10
CA VAL A 107 -14.31 -9.10 -14.68
C VAL A 107 -13.94 -8.03 -13.65
N GLU A 108 -14.63 -6.90 -13.68
CA GLU A 108 -14.51 -5.79 -12.74
C GLU A 108 -14.90 -6.15 -11.30
N ASN A 109 -15.64 -7.24 -11.14
CA ASN A 109 -16.08 -7.76 -9.86
C ASN A 109 -15.03 -8.65 -9.17
N TYR A 110 -13.85 -8.81 -9.78
CA TYR A 110 -12.74 -9.61 -9.25
C TYR A 110 -11.57 -8.73 -8.82
N ARG A 111 -10.87 -9.17 -7.78
CA ARG A 111 -9.62 -8.58 -7.28
C ARG A 111 -8.41 -9.36 -7.80
N PRO A 112 -7.35 -8.68 -8.27
CA PRO A 112 -6.12 -9.33 -8.70
C PRO A 112 -5.20 -9.65 -7.50
N ILE A 113 -5.30 -10.85 -6.93
CA ILE A 113 -4.40 -11.25 -5.83
C ILE A 113 -3.07 -11.74 -6.39
N SER A 114 -1.97 -11.06 -6.03
CA SER A 114 -0.62 -11.40 -6.53
C SER A 114 0.05 -12.49 -5.70
N LEU A 115 0.23 -13.67 -6.29
CA LEU A 115 1.09 -14.72 -5.78
C LEU A 115 2.53 -14.51 -6.24
N LEU A 116 3.36 -14.05 -5.31
CA LEU A 116 4.81 -13.84 -5.50
C LEU A 116 5.61 -15.07 -5.06
N SER A 117 6.82 -15.22 -5.61
CA SER A 117 7.85 -16.17 -5.14
C SER A 117 7.97 -16.12 -3.61
N LEU A 118 8.02 -17.29 -2.98
CA LEU A 118 8.13 -17.38 -1.53
C LEU A 118 9.47 -16.85 -1.03
N ILE A 119 10.57 -17.16 -1.74
CA ILE A 119 11.90 -16.63 -1.41
C ILE A 119 11.90 -15.10 -1.51
N SER A 120 11.27 -14.53 -2.55
CA SER A 120 11.08 -13.08 -2.66
C SER A 120 10.27 -12.51 -1.49
N LYS A 121 9.24 -13.22 -1.01
CA LYS A 121 8.45 -12.80 0.16
C LYS A 121 9.28 -12.84 1.45
N VAL A 122 10.20 -13.79 1.60
CA VAL A 122 11.13 -13.85 2.75
C VAL A 122 11.98 -12.58 2.77
N LEU A 123 12.67 -12.24 1.67
CA LEU A 123 13.46 -11.01 1.57
C LEU A 123 12.64 -9.77 1.93
N LYS A 124 11.44 -9.63 1.33
CA LYS A 124 10.54 -8.51 1.58
C LYS A 124 10.11 -8.41 3.04
N ARG A 125 9.94 -9.55 3.71
CA ARG A 125 9.61 -9.60 5.14
C ARG A 125 10.80 -9.17 6.00
N CYS A 126 12.02 -9.59 5.67
CA CYS A 126 13.22 -9.13 6.35
C CYS A 126 13.35 -7.60 6.24
N ILE A 127 13.24 -7.06 5.01
CA ILE A 127 13.26 -5.61 4.77
C ILE A 127 12.17 -4.90 5.58
N PHE A 128 10.93 -5.40 5.52
CA PHE A 128 9.81 -4.85 6.29
C PHE A 128 10.11 -4.81 7.78
N ASN A 129 10.66 -5.89 8.36
CA ASN A 129 10.97 -5.95 9.77
C ASN A 129 11.99 -4.88 10.20
N ASN A 130 12.95 -4.57 9.34
CA ASN A 130 14.01 -3.61 9.62
C ASN A 130 13.51 -2.16 9.57
N ILE A 131 12.54 -1.86 8.69
CA ILE A 131 12.11 -0.47 8.44
C ILE A 131 10.76 -0.10 9.06
N LYS A 132 9.94 -1.08 9.45
CA LYS A 132 8.54 -0.83 9.87
C LYS A 132 8.41 0.17 11.01
N TYR A 133 9.27 0.10 12.03
CA TYR A 133 9.16 0.97 13.21
C TYR A 133 9.46 2.42 12.84
N HIS A 134 10.50 2.65 12.05
CA HIS A 134 10.81 3.97 11.52
C HIS A 134 9.65 4.53 10.67
N VAL A 135 9.07 3.71 9.80
CA VAL A 135 7.89 4.16 9.03
C VAL A 135 6.73 4.50 9.96
N TYR A 136 6.41 3.66 10.94
CA TYR A 136 5.27 3.89 11.83
C TYR A 136 5.38 5.18 12.65
N GLU A 137 6.60 5.62 12.99
CA GLU A 137 6.84 6.90 13.68
C GLU A 137 6.56 8.12 12.80
N LEU A 138 6.64 7.97 11.47
CA LEU A 138 6.46 9.05 10.49
C LEU A 138 5.04 9.12 9.92
N ILE A 139 4.24 8.05 10.05
CA ILE A 139 2.87 8.02 9.55
C ILE A 139 1.95 8.85 10.46
N ASN A 140 1.06 9.61 9.82
CA ASN A 140 0.10 10.47 10.50
C ASN A 140 -0.75 9.65 11.51
N PRO A 141 -0.90 10.12 12.78
CA PRO A 141 -1.65 9.40 13.80
C PRO A 141 -3.12 9.13 13.48
N CYS A 142 -3.74 9.80 12.50
CA CYS A 142 -5.10 9.50 12.05
C CYS A 142 -5.24 8.19 11.26
N GLN A 143 -4.10 7.60 10.85
CA GLN A 143 -4.08 6.35 10.11
C GLN A 143 -4.24 5.16 11.03
N ASN A 144 -5.24 4.33 10.75
CA ASN A 144 -5.53 3.11 11.48
C ASN A 144 -5.34 1.85 10.62
N GLY A 145 -5.33 1.97 9.29
CA GLY A 145 -5.03 0.88 8.37
C GLY A 145 -3.56 0.51 8.42
N PHE A 146 -3.27 -0.80 8.42
CA PHE A 146 -1.90 -1.35 8.44
C PHE A 146 -0.99 -0.91 9.60
N MET A 147 -1.52 -0.20 10.60
CA MET A 147 -0.78 0.26 11.77
C MET A 147 -0.86 -0.77 12.91
N PRO A 148 0.23 -0.98 13.68
CA PRO A 148 0.24 -1.91 14.80
C PRO A 148 -0.71 -1.42 15.91
N GLY A 149 -1.46 -2.34 16.52
CA GLY A 149 -2.39 -2.03 17.61
C GLY A 149 -3.66 -1.28 17.18
N LYS A 150 -3.84 -1.01 15.88
CA LYS A 150 -5.01 -0.33 15.33
C LYS A 150 -5.85 -1.26 14.47
N SER A 151 -7.15 -0.99 14.38
CA SER A 151 -8.10 -1.77 13.61
C SER A 151 -9.25 -0.91 13.08
N CYS A 152 -10.10 -1.51 12.25
CA CYS A 152 -11.35 -0.87 11.83
C CYS A 152 -12.23 -0.50 13.03
N ILE A 153 -12.23 -1.34 14.08
CA ILE A 153 -13.01 -1.12 15.31
C ILE A 153 -12.46 0.06 16.10
N THR A 154 -11.13 0.17 16.26
CA THR A 154 -10.55 1.30 17.00
C THR A 154 -10.87 2.62 16.31
N GLN A 155 -10.78 2.67 14.97
CA GLN A 155 -11.17 3.85 14.21
C GLN A 155 -12.66 4.16 14.37
N LEU A 156 -13.52 3.13 14.31
CA LEU A 156 -14.96 3.31 14.47
C LEU A 156 -15.29 3.92 15.83
N ILE A 157 -14.69 3.40 16.90
CA ILE A 157 -14.89 3.92 18.26
C ILE A 157 -14.42 5.38 18.35
N GLU A 158 -13.23 5.70 17.84
CA GLU A 158 -12.70 7.08 17.83
C GLU A 158 -13.64 8.07 17.14
N VAL A 159 -14.21 7.70 16.00
CA VAL A 159 -15.13 8.54 15.23
C VAL A 159 -16.49 8.64 15.92
N LEU A 160 -17.05 7.52 16.40
CA LEU A 160 -18.35 7.52 17.09
C LEU A 160 -18.32 8.30 18.39
N GLU A 161 -17.23 8.22 19.14
CA GLU A 161 -17.02 8.99 20.37
C GLU A 161 -17.02 10.50 20.06
N GLN A 162 -16.39 10.94 18.97
CA GLN A 162 -16.44 12.35 18.56
C GLN A 162 -17.86 12.77 18.14
N ILE A 163 -18.57 11.94 17.38
CA ILE A 163 -19.96 12.21 16.97
C ILE A 163 -20.86 12.31 18.21
N GLY A 164 -20.80 11.33 19.11
CA GLY A 164 -21.60 11.28 20.33
C GLY A 164 -21.41 12.52 21.20
N ARG A 165 -20.16 12.94 21.42
CA ARG A 165 -19.86 14.17 22.20
C ARG A 165 -20.46 15.44 21.61
N GLU A 166 -20.53 15.55 20.29
CA GLU A 166 -21.13 16.74 19.66
C GLU A 166 -22.66 16.69 19.71
N LEU A 167 -23.26 15.50 19.60
CA LEU A 167 -24.70 15.31 19.79
C LEU A 167 -25.14 15.59 21.22
N ASP A 168 -24.36 15.16 22.22
CA ASP A 168 -24.63 15.46 23.65
C ASP A 168 -24.61 16.98 23.92
N ARG A 169 -23.91 17.75 23.08
CA ARG A 169 -23.87 19.22 23.11
C ARG A 169 -24.98 19.87 22.28
N GLY A 170 -25.86 19.08 21.66
CA GLY A 170 -26.90 19.56 20.74
C GLY A 170 -26.35 20.17 19.46
N LYS A 171 -25.15 19.74 19.02
CA LYS A 171 -24.49 20.27 17.82
C LYS A 171 -24.59 19.30 16.64
N GLN A 172 -24.69 19.87 15.45
CA GLN A 172 -24.59 19.12 14.20
C GLN A 172 -23.14 18.74 13.88
N ILE A 173 -22.94 17.55 13.34
CA ILE A 173 -21.68 17.09 12.77
C ILE A 173 -21.92 16.50 11.38
N ASP A 174 -21.15 16.97 10.39
CA ASP A 174 -21.18 16.44 9.02
C ASP A 174 -19.93 15.56 8.80
N VAL A 175 -20.14 14.37 8.22
CA VAL A 175 -19.12 13.35 7.96
C VAL A 175 -19.10 13.00 6.47
N LEU A 176 -17.94 13.13 5.85
CA LEU A 176 -17.65 12.73 4.48
C LEU A 176 -16.98 11.35 4.50
N TYR A 177 -17.61 10.35 3.90
CA TYR A 177 -17.03 9.03 3.65
C TYR A 177 -16.45 9.02 2.24
N LEU A 178 -15.15 8.79 2.14
CA LEU A 178 -14.38 8.79 0.90
C LEU A 178 -13.79 7.39 0.64
N ASP A 179 -13.96 6.88 -0.58
CA ASP A 179 -13.42 5.59 -1.05
C ASP A 179 -12.56 5.86 -2.28
N MET A 180 -11.33 5.35 -2.29
CA MET A 180 -10.42 5.48 -3.44
C MET A 180 -10.66 4.37 -4.47
N SER A 181 -10.73 4.74 -5.74
CA SER A 181 -10.90 3.79 -6.84
C SER A 181 -9.61 3.04 -7.15
N LYS A 182 -9.58 1.73 -6.84
CA LYS A 182 -8.47 0.82 -7.19
C LYS A 182 -7.10 1.33 -6.68
N ALA A 183 -7.08 1.83 -5.44
CA ALA A 183 -5.96 2.59 -4.88
C ALA A 183 -4.59 1.90 -5.06
N PHE A 184 -4.49 0.60 -4.75
CA PHE A 184 -3.24 -0.15 -4.87
C PHE A 184 -2.74 -0.32 -6.31
N ASP A 185 -3.63 -0.29 -7.30
CA ASP A 185 -3.32 -0.58 -8.71
C ASP A 185 -2.95 0.69 -9.51
N ARG A 186 -3.17 1.88 -8.94
CA ARG A 186 -3.03 3.18 -9.64
C ARG A 186 -1.89 4.06 -9.17
N ILE A 187 -1.13 3.62 -8.17
CA ILE A 187 0.01 4.38 -7.63
C ILE A 187 1.08 4.56 -8.70
N SER A 188 1.44 5.81 -9.03
CA SER A 188 2.60 6.06 -9.90
C SER A 188 3.88 5.63 -9.19
N HIS A 189 4.71 4.84 -9.87
CA HIS A 189 6.00 4.40 -9.33
C HIS A 189 6.95 5.57 -9.12
N ALA A 190 6.95 6.57 -10.01
CA ALA A 190 7.79 7.75 -9.91
C ALA A 190 7.43 8.57 -8.66
N GLU A 191 6.14 8.85 -8.48
CA GLU A 191 5.65 9.58 -7.31
C GLU A 191 5.89 8.78 -6.02
N LEU A 192 5.66 7.47 -6.02
CA LEU A 192 5.94 6.64 -4.85
C LEU A 192 7.42 6.66 -4.46
N ILE A 193 8.34 6.58 -5.41
CA ILE A 193 9.78 6.68 -5.13
C ILE A 193 10.16 8.07 -4.61
N HIS A 194 9.53 9.13 -5.12
CA HIS A 194 9.70 10.46 -4.58
C HIS A 194 9.25 10.55 -3.12
N ARG A 195 8.06 10.04 -2.79
CA ARG A 195 7.57 9.96 -1.40
C ARG A 195 8.49 9.13 -0.52
N VAL A 196 8.92 7.94 -0.97
CA VAL A 196 9.87 7.12 -0.22
C VAL A 196 11.15 7.90 0.10
N ARG A 197 11.64 8.74 -0.82
CA ARG A 197 12.78 9.64 -0.55
C ARG A 197 12.47 10.71 0.51
N GLU A 198 11.29 11.33 0.47
CA GLU A 198 10.87 12.34 1.48
C GLU A 198 10.83 11.77 2.89
N PHE A 199 10.56 10.48 3.04
CA PHE A 199 10.58 9.78 4.33
C PHE A 199 11.98 9.34 4.78
N GLY A 200 13.06 9.78 4.10
CA GLY A 200 14.41 9.46 4.51
C GLY A 200 14.87 8.06 4.08
N PHE A 201 14.43 7.59 2.91
CA PHE A 201 15.05 6.42 2.29
C PHE A 201 15.99 6.88 1.17
N GLY A 202 17.28 6.54 1.30
CA GLY A 202 18.33 6.91 0.35
C GLY A 202 19.19 5.73 -0.08
N GLY A 203 20.17 6.02 -0.94
CA GLY A 203 21.18 5.06 -1.40
C GLY A 203 20.61 3.76 -1.96
N SER A 204 21.30 2.66 -1.65
CA SER A 204 20.97 1.33 -2.17
C SER A 204 19.57 0.82 -1.78
N VAL A 205 19.00 1.30 -0.67
CA VAL A 205 17.61 0.97 -0.27
C VAL A 205 16.61 1.61 -1.22
N LEU A 206 16.80 2.89 -1.54
CA LEU A 206 15.93 3.60 -2.48
C LEU A 206 16.04 2.97 -3.88
N ASP A 207 17.25 2.64 -4.31
CA ASP A 207 17.49 1.90 -5.55
C ASP A 207 16.79 0.54 -5.55
N TRP A 208 16.82 -0.16 -4.42
CA TRP A 208 16.13 -1.44 -4.27
C TRP A 208 14.61 -1.28 -4.38
N PHE A 209 14.01 -0.27 -3.77
CA PHE A 209 12.58 0.03 -3.93
C PHE A 209 12.24 0.38 -5.38
N ASN A 210 13.07 1.19 -6.05
CA ASN A 210 12.91 1.50 -7.46
C ASN A 210 12.97 0.23 -8.32
N SER A 211 13.93 -0.66 -8.06
CA SER A 211 14.01 -1.97 -8.71
C SER A 211 12.82 -2.88 -8.34
N TYR A 212 12.27 -2.78 -7.13
CA TYR A 212 11.13 -3.60 -6.71
C TYR A 212 9.86 -3.25 -7.50
N LEU A 213 9.68 -1.99 -7.87
CA LEU A 213 8.54 -1.46 -8.60
C LEU A 213 8.68 -1.60 -10.12
N THR A 214 9.88 -1.40 -10.66
CA THR A 214 10.13 -1.36 -12.12
C THR A 214 10.40 -2.73 -12.75
N ASN A 215 10.11 -2.84 -14.05
CA ASN A 215 10.30 -4.06 -14.86
C ASN A 215 9.57 -5.29 -14.28
N ARG A 216 8.35 -5.07 -13.80
CA ARG A 216 7.48 -6.11 -13.25
C ARG A 216 6.55 -6.64 -14.31
N TYR A 217 6.22 -7.92 -14.17
CA TYR A 217 5.28 -8.60 -15.03
C TYR A 217 4.26 -9.36 -14.19
N GLN A 218 3.04 -9.45 -14.71
CA GLN A 218 1.97 -10.27 -14.16
C GLN A 218 1.43 -11.22 -15.22
N GLN A 219 1.06 -12.42 -14.78
CA GLN A 219 0.30 -13.36 -15.58
C GLN A 219 -0.86 -13.87 -14.75
N THR A 220 -2.03 -14.04 -15.35
CA THR A 220 -3.20 -14.51 -14.62
C THR A 220 -3.30 -16.03 -14.72
N THR A 221 -3.50 -16.69 -13.58
CA THR A 221 -3.75 -18.13 -13.52
C THR A 221 -5.18 -18.38 -13.06
N VAL A 222 -5.93 -19.14 -13.86
CA VAL A 222 -7.28 -19.62 -13.51
C VAL A 222 -7.27 -21.13 -13.68
N LEU A 223 -7.57 -21.85 -12.59
CA LEU A 223 -7.39 -23.31 -12.52
C LEU A 223 -5.94 -23.68 -12.86
N GLU A 224 -5.71 -24.39 -13.96
CA GLU A 224 -4.38 -24.83 -14.42
C GLU A 224 -3.87 -24.06 -15.64
N ALA A 225 -4.64 -23.08 -16.14
CA ALA A 225 -4.26 -22.28 -17.30
C ALA A 225 -3.64 -20.95 -16.87
N THR A 226 -2.47 -20.64 -17.42
CA THR A 226 -1.76 -19.37 -17.19
C THR A 226 -1.66 -18.56 -18.47
N SER A 227 -1.99 -17.28 -18.39
CA SER A 227 -1.90 -16.36 -19.54
C SER A 227 -0.45 -15.98 -19.86
N LYS A 228 -0.24 -15.33 -21.02
CA LYS A 228 1.03 -14.65 -21.29
C LYS A 228 1.30 -13.54 -20.26
N PRO A 229 2.57 -13.30 -19.86
CA PRO A 229 2.91 -12.17 -19.00
C PRO A 229 2.63 -10.83 -19.67
N LEU A 230 2.14 -9.87 -18.87
CA LEU A 230 1.95 -8.46 -19.25
C LEU A 230 2.69 -7.56 -18.26
N PRO A 231 3.21 -6.40 -18.71
CA PRO A 231 3.92 -5.49 -17.82
C PRO A 231 2.99 -4.86 -16.78
N VAL A 232 3.54 -4.56 -15.60
CA VAL A 232 2.88 -3.78 -14.54
C VAL A 232 3.59 -2.43 -14.47
N THR A 233 2.91 -1.38 -14.92
CA THR A 233 3.46 -0.03 -15.04
C THR A 233 3.04 0.91 -13.90
N LEU A 234 1.98 0.56 -13.17
CA LEU A 234 1.47 1.31 -12.03
C LEU A 234 1.15 0.35 -10.87
N GLY A 235 0.96 0.93 -9.69
CA GLY A 235 0.51 0.23 -8.51
C GLY A 235 1.59 -0.54 -7.78
N VAL A 236 1.20 -1.12 -6.64
CA VAL A 236 2.03 -2.04 -5.86
C VAL A 236 1.33 -3.39 -5.76
N PRO A 237 2.07 -4.51 -5.70
CA PRO A 237 1.46 -5.84 -5.71
C PRO A 237 0.49 -6.06 -4.54
N GLN A 238 -0.79 -6.32 -4.85
CA GLN A 238 -1.80 -6.60 -3.85
C GLN A 238 -1.49 -7.91 -3.11
N GLY A 239 -1.44 -7.84 -1.77
CA GLY A 239 -1.05 -8.98 -0.91
C GLY A 239 0.45 -9.05 -0.60
N SER A 240 1.26 -8.09 -1.08
CA SER A 240 2.64 -7.89 -0.65
C SER A 240 2.69 -7.05 0.62
N ILE A 241 3.45 -7.48 1.63
CA ILE A 241 3.61 -6.70 2.85
C ILE A 241 4.28 -5.34 2.61
N LEU A 242 5.29 -5.29 1.74
CA LEU A 242 5.89 -4.03 1.33
C LEU A 242 4.92 -3.19 0.49
N GLY A 243 3.97 -3.82 -0.22
CA GLY A 243 2.92 -3.08 -0.92
C GLY A 243 2.06 -2.26 0.05
N SER A 244 1.61 -2.87 1.15
CA SER A 244 0.89 -2.15 2.21
C SER A 244 1.71 -1.05 2.86
N LEU A 245 3.00 -1.31 3.16
CA LEU A 245 3.88 -0.30 3.76
C LEU A 245 4.12 0.89 2.82
N LEU A 246 4.38 0.63 1.54
CA LEU A 246 4.58 1.66 0.52
C LEU A 246 3.30 2.48 0.31
N PHE A 247 2.13 1.85 0.40
CA PHE A 247 0.84 2.55 0.32
C PHE A 247 0.65 3.55 1.48
N LEU A 248 1.06 3.19 2.71
CA LEU A 248 1.04 4.11 3.85
C LEU A 248 1.89 5.36 3.58
N LEU A 249 3.12 5.17 3.07
CA LEU A 249 4.01 6.27 2.72
C LEU A 249 3.40 7.15 1.61
N TYR A 250 2.75 6.52 0.64
CA TYR A 250 2.12 7.19 -0.47
C TYR A 250 0.98 8.11 -0.02
N GLU A 251 0.03 7.59 0.76
CA GLU A 251 -1.19 8.33 1.10
C GLU A 251 -1.01 9.33 2.25
N ASN A 252 0.11 9.26 3.00
CA ASN A 252 0.32 10.06 4.21
C ASN A 252 0.13 11.57 3.99
N HIS A 253 0.53 12.08 2.83
CA HIS A 253 0.42 13.50 2.49
C HIS A 253 -1.05 13.97 2.36
N LEU A 254 -1.98 13.07 2.00
CA LEU A 254 -3.41 13.38 1.87
C LEU A 254 -4.00 13.75 3.23
N SER A 255 -3.61 13.05 4.28
CA SER A 255 -4.04 13.36 5.64
C SER A 255 -3.57 14.74 6.10
N ASN A 256 -2.38 15.15 5.68
CA ASN A 256 -1.81 16.45 6.03
C ASN A 256 -2.47 17.62 5.26
N ALA A 257 -3.20 17.34 4.17
CA ALA A 257 -3.92 18.37 3.40
C ALA A 257 -5.20 18.86 4.11
N VAL A 258 -5.72 18.08 5.06
CA VAL A 258 -6.91 18.42 5.86
C VAL A 258 -6.47 19.24 7.07
N THR A 259 -6.84 20.52 7.10
CA THR A 259 -6.34 21.46 8.12
C THR A 259 -7.42 22.01 9.06
N ASN A 260 -8.68 21.99 8.64
CA ASN A 260 -9.78 22.62 9.39
C ASN A 260 -10.79 21.61 9.95
N SER A 261 -10.63 20.34 9.62
CA SER A 261 -11.55 19.24 9.92
C SER A 261 -10.80 18.09 10.58
N ASN A 262 -11.54 17.19 11.22
CA ASN A 262 -10.97 15.93 11.69
C ASN A 262 -10.88 14.95 10.52
N ILE A 263 -9.87 14.09 10.55
CA ILE A 263 -9.69 13.03 9.57
C ILE A 263 -9.44 11.70 10.30
N ALA A 264 -9.97 10.62 9.75
CA ALA A 264 -9.68 9.26 10.15
C ALA A 264 -9.51 8.38 8.90
N THR A 265 -8.34 7.77 8.73
CA THR A 265 -8.02 6.95 7.54
C THR A 265 -7.79 5.49 7.91
N PHE A 266 -8.26 4.59 7.05
CA PHE A 266 -8.03 3.15 7.16
C PHE A 266 -7.66 2.64 5.76
N ALA A 267 -6.37 2.70 5.45
CA ALA A 267 -5.89 2.49 4.08
C ALA A 267 -6.69 3.40 3.11
N ASP A 268 -7.21 2.82 2.03
CA ASP A 268 -7.95 3.48 0.95
C ASP A 268 -9.30 4.10 1.35
N ASN A 269 -9.75 3.90 2.61
CA ASN A 269 -10.99 4.45 3.14
C ASN A 269 -10.72 5.63 4.07
N THR A 270 -11.27 6.79 3.76
CA THR A 270 -11.07 8.02 4.53
C THR A 270 -12.38 8.60 5.03
N LYS A 271 -12.38 9.14 6.24
CA LYS A 271 -13.47 9.95 6.79
C LYS A 271 -12.94 11.35 7.09
N ILE A 272 -13.59 12.38 6.56
CA ILE A 272 -13.33 13.78 6.93
C ILE A 272 -14.59 14.32 7.58
N PHE A 273 -14.49 14.92 8.76
CA PHE A 273 -15.67 15.31 9.52
C PHE A 273 -15.45 16.53 10.38
N LYS A 274 -16.52 17.30 10.57
CA LYS A 274 -16.45 18.60 11.26
C LYS A 274 -17.79 18.95 11.92
N THR A 275 -17.73 19.49 13.12
CA THR A 275 -18.89 20.13 13.78
C THR A 275 -19.32 21.36 12.99
N ILE A 276 -20.61 21.47 12.69
CA ILE A 276 -21.17 22.56 11.89
C ILE A 276 -22.02 23.47 12.78
N ASN A 277 -21.50 24.66 13.09
CA ASN A 277 -22.26 25.70 13.83
C ASN A 277 -22.67 26.86 12.90
N SER A 278 -22.05 26.95 11.73
CA SER A 278 -22.21 28.05 10.79
C SER A 278 -21.97 27.60 9.35
N ILE A 279 -22.36 28.45 8.40
CA ILE A 279 -22.05 28.27 6.97
C ILE A 279 -20.52 28.26 6.74
N SER A 280 -19.77 29.00 7.56
CA SER A 280 -18.30 29.02 7.51
C SER A 280 -17.69 27.65 7.81
N ASP A 281 -18.25 26.91 8.78
CA ASP A 281 -17.79 25.55 9.09
C ASP A 281 -18.03 24.59 7.94
N ALA A 282 -19.20 24.68 7.29
CA ALA A 282 -19.51 23.88 6.11
C ALA A 282 -18.58 24.22 4.93
N ALA A 283 -18.27 25.50 4.73
CA ALA A 283 -17.32 25.95 3.71
C ALA A 283 -15.88 25.46 4.01
N ALA A 284 -15.47 25.42 5.28
CA ALA A 284 -14.18 24.88 5.68
C ALA A 284 -14.09 23.37 5.43
N LEU A 285 -15.15 22.61 5.71
CA LEU A 285 -15.22 21.18 5.39
C LEU A 285 -15.12 20.94 3.87
N GLN A 286 -15.83 21.74 3.06
CA GLN A 286 -15.73 21.68 1.60
C GLN A 286 -14.33 22.07 1.08
N CYS A 287 -13.68 23.05 1.72
CA CYS A 287 -12.31 23.45 1.39
C CYS A 287 -11.33 22.30 1.63
N ASP A 288 -11.42 21.62 2.78
CA ASP A 288 -10.58 20.47 3.08
C ASP A 288 -10.85 19.29 2.13
N LEU A 289 -12.11 19.02 1.78
CA LEU A 289 -12.46 18.03 0.75
C LEU A 289 -11.80 18.35 -0.59
N SER A 290 -11.85 19.62 -1.01
CA SER A 290 -11.28 20.06 -2.29
C SER A 290 -9.76 19.95 -2.30
N LYS A 291 -9.09 20.26 -1.18
CA LYS A 291 -7.64 20.06 -1.02
C LYS A 291 -7.28 18.57 -1.06
N PHE A 292 -8.05 17.73 -0.37
CA PHE A 292 -7.86 16.29 -0.35
C PHE A 292 -8.02 15.68 -1.76
N GLU A 293 -9.09 16.04 -2.47
CA GLU A 293 -9.34 15.59 -3.84
C GLU A 293 -8.23 16.04 -4.80
N LYS A 294 -7.78 17.30 -4.69
CA LYS A 294 -6.66 17.81 -5.49
C LYS A 294 -5.37 17.04 -5.22
N GLY A 295 -5.03 16.81 -3.95
CA GLY A 295 -3.84 16.03 -3.57
C GLY A 295 -3.91 14.60 -4.10
N SER A 296 -5.08 13.98 -3.97
CA SER A 296 -5.35 12.62 -4.44
C SER A 296 -5.20 12.51 -5.96
N THR A 297 -5.77 13.47 -6.70
CA THR A 297 -5.69 13.51 -8.18
C THR A 297 -4.25 13.74 -8.66
N ASN A 298 -3.49 14.61 -7.99
CA ASN A 298 -2.07 14.81 -8.30
C ASN A 298 -1.24 13.52 -8.13
N GLY A 299 -1.66 12.64 -7.23
CA GLY A 299 -1.09 11.30 -7.02
C GLY A 299 -1.80 10.18 -7.78
N ASN A 300 -2.54 10.45 -8.86
CA ASN A 300 -3.27 9.42 -9.63
C ASN A 300 -4.20 8.52 -8.78
N LEU A 301 -4.62 8.98 -7.58
CA LEU A 301 -5.59 8.32 -6.73
C LEU A 301 -6.93 9.03 -6.93
N GLU A 302 -7.80 8.42 -7.72
CA GLU A 302 -9.13 8.99 -7.97
C GLU A 302 -10.13 8.56 -6.90
N LEU A 303 -10.97 9.50 -6.44
CA LEU A 303 -12.11 9.18 -5.59
C LEU A 303 -13.17 8.38 -6.37
N ASN A 304 -13.77 7.39 -5.71
CA ASN A 304 -14.92 6.68 -6.22
C ASN A 304 -16.20 7.41 -5.84
N ALA A 305 -16.61 8.38 -6.65
CA ALA A 305 -17.79 9.21 -6.39
C ALA A 305 -19.06 8.40 -6.07
N SER A 306 -19.25 7.22 -6.69
CA SER A 306 -20.43 6.38 -6.44
C SER A 306 -20.48 5.77 -5.03
N LYS A 307 -19.31 5.57 -4.42
CA LYS A 307 -19.14 5.01 -3.07
C LYS A 307 -18.90 6.07 -2.01
N CYS A 308 -18.49 7.28 -2.40
CA CYS A 308 -18.45 8.40 -1.48
C CYS A 308 -19.87 8.72 -0.97
N LYS A 309 -19.97 9.06 0.31
CA LYS A 309 -21.25 9.41 0.98
C LYS A 309 -21.05 10.59 1.91
N VAL A 310 -22.10 11.37 2.09
CA VAL A 310 -22.17 12.39 3.15
C VAL A 310 -23.21 11.92 4.17
N LEU A 311 -22.86 12.02 5.44
CA LEU A 311 -23.74 11.78 6.58
C LEU A 311 -23.83 13.06 7.39
N ARG A 312 -25.04 13.53 7.63
CA ARG A 312 -25.34 14.62 8.56
C ARG A 312 -25.95 14.02 9.82
N VAL A 313 -25.41 14.37 10.97
CA VAL A 313 -25.89 13.92 12.28
C VAL A 313 -26.26 15.15 13.10
N THR A 314 -27.48 15.17 13.64
CA THR A 314 -28.10 16.30 14.36
C THR A 314 -28.84 15.79 15.58
#